data_AF-A0AAP3AGB4-F1
#
_entry.id   AF-A0AAP3AGB4-F1
#
_cell.length_a   1.000
_cell.length_b   1.000
_cell.length_c   1.000
_cell.angle_alpha   90.00
_cell.angle_beta   90.00
_cell.angle_gamma   90.00
#
_symmetry.space_group_name_H-M   'P 1'
#
loop_
_entity.id
_entity.type
_entity.pdbx_description
1 polymer ?
#
loop_
_entity_poly.entity_id
_entity_poly.type
_entity_poly.pdbx_seq_one_letter_code
_entity_poly.pdbx_strand_id
1 'polypeptide(L)'
;MTYADWREPVRRLRDATGPASEDLLAVAEKLGCAHANEPHGVLAAIVEDWLSPVLRGAQPLLVTEKQLAFLEVLGHVGGLPGMSRAVASAWIDHYLSLATADALERLQLSAGDTVRVIQNDADPEAGELADLGRVVTVSSIGGDGLVYFRGGNGQCAWPTRLRSDGTG
;
A
#
# COMPACT_ATOMS: atom_id res chain seq x y z
N MET A 1 -4.13 12.69 -10.16
CA MET A 1 -3.34 13.91 -9.86
C MET A 1 -1.93 13.46 -9.56
N THR A 2 -0.92 14.15 -10.10
CA THR A 2 0.51 13.84 -9.88
C THR A 2 1.24 15.05 -9.30
N TYR A 3 2.37 14.80 -8.67
CA TYR A 3 3.15 15.77 -7.91
C TYR A 3 4.61 15.75 -8.35
N ALA A 4 5.28 16.88 -8.19
CA ALA A 4 6.67 17.06 -8.57
C ALA A 4 7.65 16.52 -7.51
N ASP A 5 7.23 16.38 -6.26
CA ASP A 5 8.06 15.85 -5.17
C ASP A 5 7.28 14.83 -4.32
N TRP A 6 8.01 14.17 -3.42
CA TRP A 6 7.50 13.13 -2.56
C TRP A 6 6.58 13.61 -1.43
N ARG A 7 6.60 14.90 -1.06
CA ARG A 7 6.01 15.39 0.20
C ARG A 7 4.51 15.23 0.23
N GLU A 8 3.82 15.69 -0.82
CA GLU A 8 2.36 15.62 -0.89
C GLU A 8 1.84 14.18 -1.07
N PRO A 9 2.43 13.32 -1.94
CA PRO A 9 2.13 11.89 -1.95
C PRO A 9 2.26 11.24 -0.58
N VAL A 10 3.37 11.50 0.13
CA VAL A 10 3.58 10.96 1.49
C VAL A 10 2.52 11.46 2.45
N ARG A 11 2.24 12.76 2.49
CA ARG A 11 1.18 13.33 3.34
C ARG A 11 -0.15 12.62 3.13
N ARG A 12 -0.53 12.39 1.87
CA ARG A 12 -1.79 11.70 1.52
C ARG A 12 -1.80 10.23 1.94
N LEU A 13 -0.69 9.52 1.74
CA LEU A 13 -0.57 8.12 2.18
C LEU A 13 -0.63 8.00 3.70
N ARG A 14 0.01 8.94 4.43
CA ARG A 14 -0.04 9.00 5.89
C ARG A 14 -1.44 9.35 6.40
N ASP A 15 -2.11 10.31 5.77
CA ASP A 15 -3.50 10.65 6.09
C ASP A 15 -4.42 9.42 5.88
N ALA A 16 -4.25 8.68 4.78
CA ALA A 16 -5.06 7.50 4.47
C ALA A 16 -4.77 6.28 5.38
N THR A 17 -3.54 6.18 5.90
CA THR A 17 -3.12 5.11 6.83
C THR A 17 -3.27 5.50 8.30
N GLY A 18 -3.75 6.70 8.57
CA GLY A 18 -3.96 7.23 9.90
C GLY A 18 -5.06 6.51 10.71
N PRO A 19 -5.23 6.91 11.98
CA PRO A 19 -6.27 6.37 12.83
C PRO A 19 -7.67 6.66 12.25
N ALA A 20 -8.63 5.82 12.60
CA ALA A 20 -10.03 6.07 12.28
C ALA A 20 -10.52 7.42 12.82
N SER A 21 -11.46 8.05 12.10
CA SER A 21 -12.10 9.28 12.57
C SER A 21 -13.01 9.00 13.77
N GLU A 22 -13.21 10.01 14.62
CA GLU A 22 -14.09 9.92 15.78
C GLU A 22 -15.51 9.48 15.41
N ASP A 23 -16.05 9.98 14.28
CA ASP A 23 -17.37 9.58 13.79
C ASP A 23 -17.43 8.09 13.43
N LEU A 24 -16.41 7.57 12.74
CA LEU A 24 -16.37 6.17 12.35
C LEU A 24 -16.20 5.25 13.56
N LEU A 25 -15.37 5.66 14.53
CA LEU A 25 -15.22 4.97 15.81
C LEU A 25 -16.56 4.92 16.57
N ALA A 26 -17.25 6.06 16.69
CA ALA A 26 -18.55 6.12 17.36
C ALA A 26 -19.62 5.24 16.69
N VAL A 27 -19.58 5.10 15.36
CA VAL A 27 -20.44 4.16 14.63
C VAL A 27 -20.07 2.73 14.97
N ALA A 28 -18.78 2.37 14.87
CA ALA A 28 -18.32 1.01 15.12
C ALA A 28 -18.59 0.55 16.56
N GLU A 29 -18.44 1.44 17.54
CA GLU A 29 -18.77 1.18 18.95
C GLU A 29 -20.27 0.89 19.14
N LYS A 30 -21.14 1.68 18.52
CA LYS A 30 -22.60 1.46 18.58
C LYS A 30 -23.01 0.12 17.95
N LEU A 31 -22.30 -0.32 16.92
CA LEU A 31 -22.53 -1.60 16.26
C LEU A 31 -21.88 -2.78 16.99
N GLY A 32 -20.96 -2.51 17.93
CA GLY A 32 -20.20 -3.54 18.66
C GLY A 32 -19.33 -4.42 17.75
N CYS A 33 -18.86 -3.87 16.62
CA CYS A 33 -18.28 -4.67 15.53
C CYS A 33 -16.75 -4.54 15.37
N ALA A 34 -16.10 -3.67 16.15
CA ALA A 34 -14.69 -3.36 15.96
C ALA A 34 -13.85 -3.46 17.25
N HIS A 35 -12.54 -3.53 17.07
CA HIS A 35 -11.55 -3.48 18.14
C HIS A 35 -10.94 -2.07 18.22
N ALA A 36 -10.36 -1.74 19.36
CA ALA A 36 -9.71 -0.45 19.55
C ALA A 36 -8.48 -0.31 18.63
N ASN A 37 -8.28 0.88 18.06
CA ASN A 37 -7.09 1.29 17.28
C ASN A 37 -6.95 0.75 15.85
N GLU A 38 -8.04 0.32 15.21
CA GLU A 38 -7.99 -0.02 13.80
C GLU A 38 -7.70 1.21 12.91
N PRO A 39 -6.87 1.08 11.86
CA PRO A 39 -6.69 2.14 10.87
C PRO A 39 -8.01 2.51 10.20
N HIS A 40 -8.15 3.75 9.75
CA HIS A 40 -9.41 4.25 9.18
C HIS A 40 -10.00 3.32 8.10
N GLY A 41 -9.20 2.96 7.09
CA GLY A 41 -9.65 2.13 5.97
C GLY A 41 -10.06 0.72 6.39
N VAL A 42 -9.39 0.15 7.39
CA VAL A 42 -9.70 -1.17 7.94
C VAL A 42 -11.02 -1.11 8.71
N LEU A 43 -11.18 -0.12 9.58
CA LEU A 43 -12.41 0.05 10.36
C LEU A 43 -13.63 0.28 9.45
N ALA A 44 -13.46 1.06 8.38
CA ALA A 44 -14.52 1.29 7.40
C ALA A 44 -14.96 -0.02 6.74
N ALA A 45 -14.01 -0.88 6.34
CA ALA A 45 -14.31 -2.19 5.78
C ALA A 45 -15.02 -3.11 6.78
N ILE A 46 -14.59 -3.11 8.05
CA ILE A 46 -15.25 -3.88 9.13
C ILE A 46 -16.71 -3.43 9.30
N VAL A 47 -16.95 -2.13 9.38
CA VAL A 47 -18.30 -1.56 9.53
C VAL A 47 -19.17 -1.88 8.31
N GLU A 48 -18.63 -1.74 7.09
CA GLU A 48 -19.38 -2.07 5.87
C GLU A 48 -19.75 -3.55 5.81
N ASP A 49 -18.83 -4.45 6.14
CA ASP A 49 -19.11 -5.89 6.17
C ASP A 49 -20.14 -6.27 7.21
N TRP A 50 -20.09 -5.63 8.39
CA TRP A 50 -21.10 -5.84 9.42
C TRP A 50 -22.50 -5.40 8.95
N LEU A 51 -22.58 -4.27 8.24
CA LEU A 51 -23.83 -3.71 7.73
C LEU A 51 -24.36 -4.43 6.49
N SER A 52 -23.49 -5.07 5.70
CA SER A 52 -23.84 -5.67 4.41
C SER A 52 -24.97 -6.72 4.48
N PRO A 53 -24.98 -7.67 5.45
CA PRO A 53 -26.10 -8.60 5.61
C PRO A 53 -27.44 -7.90 5.87
N VAL A 54 -27.43 -6.80 6.63
CA VAL A 54 -28.66 -6.08 7.03
C VAL A 54 -29.16 -5.18 5.91
N LEU A 55 -28.25 -4.45 5.26
CA LEU A 55 -28.61 -3.45 4.25
C LEU A 55 -28.76 -4.04 2.85
N ARG A 56 -27.95 -5.04 2.52
CA ARG A 56 -27.84 -5.60 1.16
C ARG A 56 -28.32 -7.05 1.08
N GLY A 57 -28.55 -7.72 2.21
CA GLY A 57 -28.92 -9.14 2.24
C GLY A 57 -27.81 -10.09 1.79
N ALA A 58 -26.57 -9.61 1.71
CA ALA A 58 -25.43 -10.35 1.20
C ALA A 58 -24.41 -10.62 2.32
N GLN A 59 -24.02 -11.88 2.48
CA GLN A 59 -22.96 -12.26 3.43
C GLN A 59 -21.59 -11.89 2.86
N PRO A 60 -20.69 -11.30 3.66
CA PRO A 60 -19.32 -11.05 3.26
C PRO A 60 -18.62 -12.34 2.81
N LEU A 61 -17.83 -12.24 1.75
CA LEU A 61 -17.00 -13.35 1.29
C LEU A 61 -15.84 -13.54 2.26
N LEU A 62 -15.53 -14.79 2.60
CA LEU A 62 -14.40 -15.12 3.45
C LEU A 62 -13.07 -14.87 2.73
N VAL A 63 -12.08 -14.43 3.51
CA VAL A 63 -10.70 -14.23 3.06
C VAL A 63 -10.16 -15.46 2.32
N THR A 64 -9.36 -15.21 1.28
CA THR A 64 -8.72 -16.27 0.48
C THR A 64 -7.37 -16.68 1.07
N GLU A 65 -6.93 -17.91 0.81
CA GLU A 65 -5.57 -18.39 1.19
C GLU A 65 -4.46 -17.48 0.64
N LYS A 66 -4.63 -16.95 -0.58
CA LYS A 66 -3.66 -16.03 -1.19
C LYS A 66 -3.55 -14.71 -0.43
N GLN A 67 -4.68 -14.17 0.04
CA GLN A 67 -4.69 -12.95 0.85
C GLN A 67 -4.07 -13.20 2.22
N LEU A 68 -4.38 -14.33 2.86
CA LEU A 68 -3.77 -14.72 4.14
C LEU A 68 -2.25 -14.86 4.02
N ALA A 69 -1.77 -15.62 3.03
CA ALA A 69 -0.34 -15.79 2.79
C ALA A 69 0.34 -14.44 2.51
N PHE A 70 -0.31 -13.52 1.80
CA PHE A 70 0.26 -12.21 1.54
C PHE A 70 0.27 -11.30 2.79
N LEU A 71 -0.76 -11.36 3.62
CA LEU A 71 -0.80 -10.67 4.91
C LEU A 71 0.31 -11.16 5.84
N GLU A 72 0.59 -12.47 5.87
CA GLU A 72 1.72 -13.03 6.62
C GLU A 72 3.06 -12.47 6.13
N VAL A 73 3.26 -12.37 4.81
CA VAL A 73 4.46 -11.74 4.22
C VAL A 73 4.59 -10.26 4.60
N LEU A 74 3.46 -9.55 4.74
CA LEU A 74 3.42 -8.16 5.19
C LEU A 74 3.58 -8.01 6.71
N GLY A 75 3.74 -9.13 7.45
CA GLY A 75 3.94 -9.12 8.90
C GLY A 75 2.65 -8.93 9.70
N HIS A 76 1.48 -9.10 9.09
CA HIS A 76 0.21 -9.08 9.83
C HIS A 76 0.09 -10.34 10.69
N VAL A 77 0.13 -10.16 12.01
CA VAL A 77 0.02 -11.27 12.96
C VAL A 77 -1.42 -11.36 13.45
N GLY A 78 -2.07 -12.50 13.21
CA GLY A 78 -3.41 -12.78 13.73
C GLY A 78 -4.52 -12.58 12.70
N GLY A 79 -4.50 -13.39 11.64
CA GLY A 79 -5.68 -13.55 10.78
C GLY A 79 -6.89 -13.88 11.66
N LEU A 80 -7.81 -12.92 11.79
CA LEU A 80 -8.98 -13.07 12.63
C LEU A 80 -9.86 -14.21 12.07
N PRO A 81 -10.29 -15.17 12.90
CA PRO A 81 -11.30 -16.14 12.49
C PRO A 81 -12.53 -15.41 11.96
N GLY A 82 -12.93 -15.69 10.72
CA GLY A 82 -14.07 -15.02 10.08
C GLY A 82 -13.75 -13.69 9.40
N MET A 83 -12.46 -13.32 9.22
CA MET A 83 -12.08 -12.17 8.40
C MET A 83 -12.62 -12.31 6.97
N SER A 84 -13.22 -11.23 6.49
CA SER A 84 -13.71 -11.15 5.12
C SER A 84 -12.60 -10.81 4.12
N ARG A 85 -12.88 -10.96 2.83
CA ARG A 85 -12.01 -10.48 1.75
C ARG A 85 -11.83 -8.98 1.76
N ALA A 86 -12.88 -8.22 2.12
CA ALA A 86 -12.83 -6.76 2.11
C ALA A 86 -11.93 -6.23 3.22
N VAL A 87 -12.07 -6.77 4.44
CA VAL A 87 -11.19 -6.45 5.58
C VAL A 87 -9.74 -6.86 5.28
N ALA A 88 -9.53 -8.06 4.71
CA ALA A 88 -8.19 -8.50 4.32
C ALA A 88 -7.56 -7.57 3.26
N SER A 89 -8.31 -7.15 2.25
CA SER A 89 -7.83 -6.19 1.26
C SER A 89 -7.51 -4.83 1.89
N ALA A 90 -8.35 -4.34 2.81
CA ALA A 90 -8.09 -3.08 3.50
C ALA A 90 -6.80 -3.12 4.33
N TRP A 91 -6.51 -4.25 4.99
CA TRP A 91 -5.22 -4.46 5.67
C TRP A 91 -4.04 -4.48 4.70
N ILE A 92 -4.17 -5.20 3.58
CA ILE A 92 -3.13 -5.24 2.55
C ILE A 92 -2.84 -3.82 2.04
N ASP A 93 -3.88 -3.07 1.69
CA ASP A 93 -3.76 -1.70 1.20
C ASP A 93 -3.13 -0.78 2.25
N HIS A 94 -3.47 -0.96 3.54
CA HIS A 94 -2.86 -0.23 4.66
C HIS A 94 -1.34 -0.46 4.73
N TYR A 95 -0.90 -1.72 4.77
CA TYR A 95 0.54 -2.04 4.86
C TYR A 95 1.32 -1.62 3.61
N LEU A 96 0.75 -1.81 2.42
CA LEU A 96 1.37 -1.36 1.17
C LEU A 96 1.51 0.17 1.12
N SER A 97 0.50 0.89 1.61
CA SER A 97 0.53 2.35 1.69
C SER A 97 1.58 2.85 2.68
N LEU A 98 1.71 2.21 3.85
CA LEU A 98 2.77 2.51 4.82
C LEU A 98 4.16 2.29 4.21
N ALA A 99 4.39 1.12 3.61
CA ALA A 99 5.67 0.79 2.99
C ALA A 99 6.02 1.75 1.83
N THR A 100 5.01 2.20 1.08
CA THR A 100 5.15 3.18 0.01
C THR A 100 5.53 4.55 0.56
N ALA A 101 4.86 5.01 1.61
CA ALA A 101 5.18 6.27 2.28
C ALA A 101 6.61 6.26 2.84
N ASP A 102 6.99 5.20 3.56
CA ASP A 102 8.34 5.03 4.11
C ASP A 102 9.41 5.02 3.00
N ALA A 103 9.12 4.37 1.87
CA ALA A 103 10.04 4.34 0.74
C ALA A 103 10.22 5.72 0.09
N LEU A 104 9.13 6.48 -0.07
CA LEU A 104 9.19 7.84 -0.60
C LEU A 104 9.92 8.80 0.35
N GLU A 105 9.66 8.72 1.66
CA GLU A 105 10.36 9.50 2.68
C GLU A 105 11.87 9.22 2.69
N ARG A 106 12.26 7.95 2.52
CA ARG A 106 13.67 7.54 2.47
C ARG A 106 14.36 7.99 1.19
N LEU A 107 13.69 7.86 0.05
CA LEU A 107 14.27 8.19 -1.26
C LEU A 107 14.23 9.69 -1.55
N GLN A 108 13.31 10.43 -0.94
CA GLN A 108 13.10 11.86 -1.10
C GLN A 108 13.00 12.32 -2.57
N LEU A 109 12.38 11.49 -3.41
CA LEU A 109 12.36 11.69 -4.86
C LEU A 109 11.70 13.01 -5.28
N SER A 110 12.28 13.62 -6.29
CA SER A 110 11.80 14.79 -7.01
C SER A 110 11.82 14.53 -8.52
N ALA A 111 10.98 15.25 -9.27
CA ALA A 111 11.00 15.23 -10.72
C ALA A 111 12.37 15.66 -11.24
N GLY A 112 12.97 14.83 -12.10
CA GLY A 112 14.34 15.01 -12.59
C GLY A 112 15.37 14.11 -11.91
N ASP A 113 15.05 13.49 -10.77
CA ASP A 113 15.97 12.57 -10.10
C ASP A 113 16.19 11.31 -10.92
N THR A 114 17.40 10.76 -10.82
CA THR A 114 17.78 9.51 -11.46
C THR A 114 17.72 8.38 -10.44
N VAL A 115 16.98 7.33 -10.77
CA VAL A 115 16.78 6.16 -9.90
C VAL A 115 17.02 4.88 -10.66
N ARG A 116 17.40 3.83 -9.94
CA ARG A 116 17.51 2.47 -10.46
C ARG A 116 16.25 1.69 -10.09
N VAL A 117 15.61 1.07 -11.09
CA VAL A 117 14.49 0.14 -10.87
C VAL A 117 15.05 -1.25 -10.62
N ILE A 118 14.76 -1.82 -9.46
CA ILE A 118 15.16 -3.19 -9.12
C ILE A 118 14.30 -4.16 -9.95
N GLN A 119 14.95 -5.01 -10.74
CA GLN A 119 14.32 -6.16 -11.37
C GLN A 119 14.75 -7.41 -10.61
N ASN A 120 13.78 -8.11 -10.01
CA ASN A 120 14.01 -9.43 -9.47
C ASN A 120 13.76 -10.45 -10.58
N ASP A 121 14.61 -10.46 -11.60
CA ASP A 121 14.68 -11.62 -12.48
C ASP A 121 15.69 -12.57 -11.84
N ALA A 122 15.15 -13.69 -11.31
CA ALA A 122 16.00 -14.80 -10.92
C ALA A 122 16.60 -15.37 -12.20
N ASP A 123 17.87 -15.04 -12.48
CA ASP A 123 18.64 -15.80 -13.47
C ASP A 123 18.86 -17.21 -12.89
N PRO A 124 18.23 -18.26 -13.44
CA PRO A 124 18.37 -19.61 -12.91
C PRO A 124 19.77 -20.20 -13.15
N GLU A 125 20.58 -19.60 -14.03
CA GLU A 125 21.90 -20.12 -14.39
C GLU A 125 23.05 -19.39 -13.68
N ALA A 126 22.89 -18.11 -13.33
CA ALA A 126 24.01 -17.29 -12.84
C ALA A 126 24.29 -17.42 -11.33
N GLY A 127 23.36 -17.93 -10.51
CA GLY A 127 23.56 -18.11 -9.06
C GLY A 127 23.80 -16.84 -8.24
N GLU A 128 23.95 -15.69 -8.89
CA GLU A 128 24.07 -14.37 -8.28
C GLU A 128 22.92 -13.48 -8.77
N LEU A 129 22.34 -12.70 -7.83
CA LEU A 129 21.43 -11.60 -8.15
C LEU A 129 22.21 -10.54 -8.93
N ALA A 130 22.33 -10.70 -10.25
CA ALA A 130 22.87 -9.65 -11.09
C ALA A 130 21.91 -8.45 -11.04
N ASP A 131 22.38 -7.30 -10.55
CA ASP A 131 21.63 -6.04 -10.56
C ASP A 131 21.50 -5.53 -12.01
N LEU A 132 20.57 -6.12 -12.76
CA LEU A 132 20.17 -5.72 -14.10
C LEU A 132 19.24 -4.50 -14.08
N GLY A 133 19.14 -3.81 -12.96
CA GLY A 133 18.22 -2.69 -12.79
C GLY A 133 18.46 -1.59 -13.81
N ARG A 134 17.38 -1.13 -14.48
CA ARG A 134 17.44 -0.02 -15.42
C ARG A 134 17.53 1.32 -14.68
N VAL A 135 18.36 2.22 -15.18
CA VAL A 135 18.43 3.61 -14.72
C VAL A 135 17.38 4.43 -15.45
N VAL A 136 16.56 5.16 -14.72
CA VAL A 136 15.46 5.98 -15.24
C VAL A 136 15.39 7.32 -14.53
N THR A 137 14.84 8.32 -15.22
CA THR A 137 14.58 9.65 -14.65
C THR A 137 13.14 9.76 -14.19
N VAL A 138 12.92 10.23 -12.96
CA VAL A 138 11.60 10.51 -12.40
C VAL A 138 10.95 11.67 -13.14
N SER A 139 9.71 11.48 -13.56
CA SER A 139 8.86 12.51 -14.20
C SER A 139 7.91 13.15 -13.19
N SER A 140 7.19 12.32 -12.43
CA SER A 140 6.25 12.77 -11.40
C SER A 140 5.87 11.60 -10.48
N ILE A 141 5.19 11.90 -9.37
CA ILE A 141 4.74 10.91 -8.39
C ILE A 141 3.21 11.00 -8.27
N GLY A 142 2.51 9.87 -8.37
CA GLY A 142 1.07 9.79 -8.17
C GLY A 142 0.67 10.05 -6.73
N GLY A 143 -0.59 10.43 -6.49
CA GLY A 143 -1.11 10.60 -5.13
C GLY A 143 -1.23 9.31 -4.31
N ASP A 144 -1.15 8.16 -4.98
CA ASP A 144 -0.99 6.81 -4.43
C ASP A 144 0.47 6.44 -4.17
N GLY A 145 1.42 7.32 -4.52
CA GLY A 145 2.85 7.09 -4.38
C GLY A 145 3.52 6.38 -5.56
N LEU A 146 2.79 6.06 -6.63
CA LEU A 146 3.35 5.43 -7.82
C LEU A 146 4.27 6.41 -8.57
N VAL A 147 5.52 6.00 -8.86
CA VAL A 147 6.52 6.88 -9.48
C VAL A 147 6.53 6.69 -10.99
N TYR A 148 6.30 7.75 -11.75
CA TYR A 148 6.30 7.75 -13.21
C TYR A 148 7.63 8.22 -13.78
N PHE A 149 8.07 7.61 -14.88
CA PHE A 149 9.38 7.90 -15.50
C PHE A 149 9.29 8.71 -16.80
N ARG A 150 10.30 9.53 -17.06
CA ARG A 150 10.42 10.32 -18.31
C ARG A 150 10.74 9.40 -19.49
N GLY A 151 10.11 9.65 -20.64
CA GLY A 151 10.38 8.91 -21.88
C GLY A 151 9.92 7.45 -21.88
N GLY A 152 9.27 6.99 -20.81
CA GLY A 152 8.88 5.60 -20.64
C GLY A 152 7.49 5.23 -21.15
N ASN A 153 6.80 6.06 -21.94
CA ASN A 153 5.42 5.79 -22.43
C ASN A 153 4.43 5.34 -21.33
N GLY A 154 4.49 5.96 -20.15
CA GLY A 154 3.65 5.59 -19.00
C GLY A 154 4.25 4.54 -18.07
N GLN A 155 5.50 4.12 -18.31
CA GLN A 155 6.24 3.28 -17.36
C GLN A 155 6.33 3.95 -15.99
N CYS A 156 6.07 3.14 -14.98
CA CYS A 156 6.09 3.52 -13.59
C CYS A 156 6.56 2.34 -12.73
N ALA A 157 6.92 2.62 -11.49
CA ALA A 157 7.19 1.58 -10.49
C ALA A 157 6.83 2.07 -9.10
N TRP A 158 6.56 1.12 -8.21
CA TRP A 158 6.45 1.39 -6.78
C TRP A 158 7.81 1.81 -6.21
N PRO A 159 7.84 2.80 -5.29
CA PRO A 159 9.08 3.29 -4.69
C PRO A 159 9.81 2.22 -3.86
N THR A 160 9.10 1.20 -3.39
CA THR A 160 9.69 0.00 -2.76
C THR A 160 10.57 -0.81 -3.70
N ARG A 161 10.47 -0.61 -5.02
CA ARG A 161 11.32 -1.23 -6.05
C ARG A 161 12.37 -0.27 -6.63
N LEU A 162 12.60 0.87 -5.97
CA LEU A 162 13.56 1.87 -6.43
C LEU A 162 14.75 1.97 -5.49
N ARG A 163 15.91 2.27 -6.05
CA ARG A 163 17.09 2.72 -5.31
C ARG A 163 17.55 4.07 -5.85
N SER A 164 18.01 4.93 -4.94
CA SER A 164 18.73 6.14 -5.31
C SER A 164 20.02 5.73 -6.03
N ASP A 165 20.25 6.26 -7.23
CA ASP A 165 21.54 6.11 -7.89
C ASP A 165 22.49 7.07 -7.18
N GLY A 166 23.28 6.56 -6.24
CA GLY A 166 24.14 7.36 -5.38
C GLY A 166 25.13 8.19 -6.21
N THR A 167 24.76 9.42 -6.51
CA THR A 167 25.64 10.45 -7.08
C THR A 167 25.40 11.74 -6.32
N GLY A 168 25.97 11.78 -5.12
CA GLY A 168 26.28 12.98 -4.34
C GLY A 168 27.72 12.87 -3.88
#